data_AF-A0A022PNV4-F1
#
_entry.id   AF-A0A022PNV4-F1
#
_cell.length_a   1.000
_cell.length_b   1.000
_cell.length_c   1.000
_cell.angle_alpha   90.00
_cell.angle_beta   90.00
_cell.angle_gamma   90.00
#
_symmetry.space_group_name_H-M   'P 1'
#
loop_
_entity.id
_entity.type
_entity.pdbx_description
1 polymer ?
#
loop_
_entity_poly.entity_id
_entity_poly.type
_entity_poly.pdbx_seq_one_letter_code
_entity_poly.pdbx_strand_id
1 'polypeptide(L)'
;MLNLVTYDNLSPQTQKVARKSVTAGQKYLARKAVRVQKVKSKRNIHAAINDRYRNRRLMNSIELGRKMEAAPTTYVELLIMENLCMFSPEGDHFLFSEHKYISQL
;
A
#
# COMPACT_ATOMS: atom_id res chain seq x y z
N MET A 1 16.15 -13.66 -9.67
CA MET A 1 16.45 -12.83 -8.48
C MET A 1 15.48 -11.66 -8.47
N LEU A 2 14.89 -11.33 -7.31
CA LEU A 2 14.17 -10.07 -7.14
C LEU A 2 15.20 -8.95 -7.12
N ASN A 3 15.22 -8.11 -8.15
CA ASN A 3 16.08 -6.93 -8.18
C ASN A 3 15.33 -5.78 -7.50
N LEU A 4 15.56 -5.62 -6.19
CA LEU A 4 14.90 -4.60 -5.37
C LEU A 4 15.81 -3.39 -5.20
N VAL A 5 15.30 -2.21 -5.54
CA VAL A 5 15.99 -0.93 -5.41
C VAL A 5 15.19 0.03 -4.55
N THR A 6 15.90 0.89 -3.81
CA THR A 6 15.31 1.98 -3.03
C THR A 6 14.86 3.12 -3.96
N TYR A 7 13.99 3.98 -3.46
CA TYR A 7 13.43 5.09 -4.24
C TYR A 7 14.49 6.07 -4.78
N ASP A 8 15.51 6.38 -3.97
CA ASP A 8 16.58 7.33 -4.35
C ASP A 8 17.49 6.80 -5.46
N ASN A 9 17.52 5.47 -5.63
CA ASN A 9 18.29 4.82 -6.70
C ASN A 9 17.53 4.78 -8.04
N LEU A 10 16.28 5.24 -8.08
CA LEU A 10 15.49 5.31 -9.31
C LEU A 10 15.79 6.59 -10.08
N SER A 11 15.76 6.52 -11.41
CA SER A 11 15.81 7.72 -12.25
C SER A 11 14.61 8.65 -11.95
N PRO A 12 14.72 9.97 -12.15
CA PRO A 12 13.60 10.90 -11.92
C PRO A 12 12.33 10.55 -12.69
N GLN A 13 12.47 9.98 -13.89
CA GLN A 13 11.34 9.51 -14.68
C GLN A 13 10.69 8.27 -14.04
N THR A 14 11.50 7.33 -13.57
CA THR A 14 11.04 6.11 -12.90
C THR A 14 10.42 6.41 -11.54
N GLN A 15 10.93 7.40 -10.81
CA GLN A 15 10.36 7.88 -9.54
C GLN A 15 8.89 8.30 -9.69
N LYS A 16 8.50 8.86 -10.85
CA LYS A 16 7.09 9.18 -11.16
C LYS A 16 6.22 7.93 -11.28
N VAL A 17 6.76 6.84 -11.84
CA VAL A 17 6.09 5.54 -11.93
C VAL A 17 5.97 4.91 -10.53
N ALA A 18 7.05 4.94 -9.76
CA ALA A 18 7.10 4.47 -8.38
C ALA A 18 6.04 5.11 -7.49
N ARG A 19 5.87 6.44 -7.53
CA ARG A 19 4.81 7.13 -6.76
C ARG A 19 3.42 6.61 -7.13
N LYS A 20 3.14 6.44 -8.42
CA LYS A 20 1.86 5.90 -8.89
C LYS A 20 1.66 4.45 -8.44
N SER A 21 2.70 3.62 -8.54
CA SER A 21 2.65 2.21 -8.13
C SER A 21 2.41 2.08 -6.63
N VAL A 22 3.05 2.90 -5.79
CA VAL A 22 2.80 2.91 -4.33
C VAL A 22 1.35 3.30 -4.02
N THR A 23 0.83 4.36 -4.62
CA THR A 23 -0.57 4.77 -4.41
C THR A 23 -1.54 3.67 -4.86
N ALA A 24 -1.27 3.01 -5.98
CA ALA A 24 -2.04 1.85 -6.43
C ALA A 24 -1.95 0.68 -5.43
N GLY A 25 -0.78 0.43 -4.88
CA GLY A 25 -0.53 -0.58 -3.85
C GLY A 25 -1.31 -0.31 -2.56
N GLN A 26 -1.32 0.93 -2.08
CA GLN A 26 -2.11 1.30 -0.91
C GLN A 26 -3.61 1.05 -1.15
N LYS A 27 -4.10 1.36 -2.35
CA LYS A 27 -5.50 1.11 -2.75
C LYS A 27 -5.81 -0.39 -2.81
N TYR A 28 -4.88 -1.19 -3.33
CA TYR A 28 -4.98 -2.65 -3.30
C TYR A 28 -5.08 -3.18 -1.87
N LEU A 29 -4.17 -2.76 -0.98
CA LEU A 29 -4.12 -3.19 0.42
C LEU A 29 -5.40 -2.82 1.17
N ALA A 30 -5.93 -1.61 0.95
CA ALA A 30 -7.21 -1.18 1.53
C ALA A 30 -8.38 -2.09 1.10
N ARG A 31 -8.48 -2.39 -0.20
CA ARG A 31 -9.50 -3.31 -0.74
C ARG A 31 -9.34 -4.72 -0.18
N LYS A 32 -8.10 -5.22 -0.11
CA LYS A 32 -7.79 -6.53 0.47
C LYS A 32 -8.20 -6.59 1.94
N ALA A 33 -7.89 -5.57 2.73
CA ALA A 33 -8.26 -5.49 4.14
C ALA A 33 -9.78 -5.58 4.34
N VAL A 34 -10.58 -4.88 3.52
CA VAL A 34 -12.05 -4.98 3.54
C VAL A 34 -12.53 -6.40 3.23
N ARG A 35 -11.98 -7.03 2.18
CA ARG A 35 -12.33 -8.42 1.81
C ARG A 35 -12.01 -9.42 2.93
N VAL A 36 -10.80 -9.33 3.49
CA VAL A 36 -10.36 -10.17 4.61
C VAL A 36 -11.28 -9.96 5.80
N GLN A 37 -11.63 -8.71 6.12
CA GLN A 37 -12.51 -8.43 7.25
C GLN A 37 -13.92 -9.00 7.05
N LYS A 38 -14.48 -8.90 5.83
CA LYS A 38 -15.77 -9.50 5.50
C LYS A 38 -15.77 -11.02 5.75
N VAL A 39 -14.71 -11.71 5.32
CA VAL A 39 -14.55 -13.16 5.55
C VAL A 39 -14.43 -13.48 7.04
N LYS A 40 -13.59 -12.73 7.78
CA LYS A 40 -13.41 -12.92 9.22
C LYS A 40 -14.73 -12.73 9.98
N SER A 41 -15.49 -11.68 9.68
CA SER A 41 -16.78 -11.40 10.32
C SER A 41 -17.82 -12.49 10.03
N LYS A 42 -17.81 -13.09 8.83
CA LYS A 42 -18.68 -14.23 8.51
C LYS A 42 -18.29 -15.50 9.28
N ARG A 43 -16.99 -15.73 9.51
CA ARG A 43 -16.49 -16.92 10.22
C ARG A 43 -16.69 -16.84 11.73
N ASN A 44 -16.50 -15.67 12.32
CA ASN A 44 -16.69 -15.46 13.76
C ASN A 44 -17.13 -14.02 14.03
N ILE A 45 -18.45 -13.82 14.13
CA ILE A 45 -19.03 -12.50 14.32
C ILE A 45 -18.71 -11.92 15.71
N HIS A 46 -18.65 -12.76 16.76
CA HIS A 46 -18.34 -12.31 18.12
C HIS A 46 -16.93 -11.74 18.21
N ALA A 47 -15.93 -12.44 17.68
CA ALA A 47 -14.57 -11.93 17.61
C ALA A 47 -14.49 -10.63 16.80
N ALA A 48 -15.24 -10.55 15.69
CA ALA A 48 -15.25 -9.37 14.85
C ALA A 48 -15.93 -8.15 15.51
N ILE A 49 -16.94 -8.34 16.34
CA ILE A 49 -17.62 -7.26 17.10
C ILE A 49 -16.74 -6.80 18.27
N ASN A 50 -16.04 -7.73 18.93
CA ASN A 50 -15.19 -7.42 20.08
C ASN A 50 -13.89 -6.69 19.71
N ASP A 51 -13.50 -6.69 18.44
CA ASP A 51 -12.38 -5.88 17.94
C ASP A 51 -12.79 -4.41 17.76
N ARG A 52 -12.63 -3.64 18.84
CA ARG A 52 -12.99 -2.22 18.92
C ARG A 52 -12.30 -1.33 17.87
N TYR A 53 -11.14 -1.74 17.35
CA TYR A 53 -10.35 -0.93 16.42
C TYR A 53 -10.55 -1.32 14.95
N ARG A 54 -11.34 -2.36 14.67
CA ARG A 54 -11.55 -2.88 13.31
C ARG A 54 -11.93 -1.80 12.30
N ASN A 55 -13.00 -1.06 12.57
CA ASN A 55 -13.51 -0.06 11.64
C ASN A 55 -12.51 1.09 11.49
N ARG A 56 -11.86 1.50 12.60
CA ARG A 56 -10.84 2.57 12.58
C ARG A 56 -9.64 2.18 11.72
N ARG A 57 -9.12 0.95 11.83
CA ARG A 57 -8.00 0.49 10.98
C ARG A 57 -8.37 0.48 9.49
N LEU A 58 -9.58 0.07 9.15
CA LEU A 58 -10.06 0.11 7.76
C LEU A 58 -10.20 1.55 7.25
N MET A 59 -10.81 2.44 8.05
CA MET A 59 -10.96 3.85 7.70
C MET A 59 -9.61 4.53 7.51
N ASN A 60 -8.65 4.32 8.43
CA ASN A 60 -7.31 4.86 8.31
C ASN A 60 -6.62 4.42 7.00
N SER A 61 -6.78 3.15 6.59
CA SER A 61 -6.21 2.64 5.34
C SER A 61 -6.82 3.29 4.10
N ILE A 62 -8.15 3.48 4.10
CA ILE A 62 -8.88 4.17 3.03
C ILE A 62 -8.51 5.66 2.97
N GLU A 63 -8.46 6.32 4.12
CA GLU A 63 -8.09 7.72 4.23
C GLU A 63 -6.65 7.96 3.78
N LEU A 64 -5.71 7.08 4.14
CA LEU A 64 -4.34 7.15 3.65
C LEU A 64 -4.30 7.08 2.11
N GLY A 65 -5.04 6.14 1.50
CA GLY A 65 -5.14 6.06 0.05
C GLY A 65 -5.65 7.35 -0.59
N ARG A 66 -6.72 7.94 -0.03
CA ARG A 66 -7.26 9.23 -0.50
C ARG A 66 -6.27 10.38 -0.32
N LYS A 67 -5.58 10.43 0.82
CA LYS A 67 -4.54 11.44 1.08
C LYS A 67 -3.42 11.32 0.07
N MET A 68 -2.93 10.12 -0.24
CA MET A 68 -1.87 9.91 -1.23
C MET A 68 -2.29 10.29 -2.66
N GLU A 69 -3.57 10.17 -3.01
CA GLU A 69 -4.10 10.59 -4.32
C GLU A 69 -4.16 12.13 -4.46
N ALA A 70 -4.38 12.87 -3.37
CA ALA A 70 -4.57 14.32 -3.37
C ALA A 70 -3.37 15.13 -2.84
N ALA A 71 -2.41 14.49 -2.19
CA ALA A 71 -1.29 15.15 -1.54
C ALA A 71 -0.26 15.67 -2.56
N PRO A 72 0.52 16.70 -2.19
CA PRO A 72 1.69 17.12 -2.95
C PRO A 72 2.69 15.96 -3.13
N THR A 73 3.41 15.99 -4.25
CA THR A 73 4.43 14.99 -4.60
C THR A 73 5.42 14.74 -3.45
N THR A 74 5.91 15.80 -2.81
CA THR A 74 6.88 15.75 -1.71
C THR A 74 6.37 14.94 -0.52
N TYR A 75 5.07 15.03 -0.21
CA TYR A 75 4.47 14.26 0.89
C TYR A 75 4.46 12.77 0.57
N VAL A 76 4.15 12.39 -0.68
CA VAL A 76 4.16 10.99 -1.11
C VAL A 76 5.58 10.43 -1.13
N GLU A 77 6.56 11.23 -1.54
CA GLU A 77 7.98 10.85 -1.54
C GLU A 77 8.50 10.63 -0.11
N LEU A 78 8.18 11.53 0.81
CA LEU A 78 8.50 11.36 2.23
C LEU A 78 7.92 10.06 2.78
N LEU A 79 6.63 9.78 2.52
CA LEU A 79 6.01 8.52 2.94
C LEU A 79 6.72 7.29 2.35
N ILE A 80 7.11 7.34 1.09
CA ILE A 80 7.83 6.25 0.41
C ILE A 80 9.17 5.99 1.08
N MET A 81 9.93 7.05 1.37
CA MET A 81 11.23 6.95 2.02
C MET A 81 11.13 6.49 3.47
N GLU A 82 10.21 7.07 4.26
CA GLU A 82 10.00 6.72 5.67
C GLU A 82 9.53 5.26 5.85
N ASN A 83 8.75 4.73 4.91
CA ASN A 83 8.27 3.35 4.94
C ASN A 83 9.20 2.35 4.24
N LEU A 84 10.38 2.80 3.79
CA LEU A 84 11.40 1.96 3.14
C LEU A 84 10.83 1.13 1.98
N CYS A 85 9.96 1.75 1.17
CA CYS A 85 9.37 1.09 0.02
C CYS A 85 10.45 0.67 -0.98
N MET A 86 10.32 -0.56 -1.48
CA MET A 86 11.25 -1.16 -2.44
C MET A 86 10.59 -1.34 -3.80
N PHE A 87 11.36 -1.18 -4.87
CA PHE A 87 10.86 -1.13 -6.23
C PHE A 87 11.62 -2.07 -7.17
N SER A 88 11.00 -2.40 -8.30
CA SER A 88 11.74 -2.88 -9.46
C SER A 88 12.53 -1.72 -10.11
N PRO A 89 13.52 -2.00 -10.98
CA PRO A 89 14.23 -0.96 -11.73
C PRO A 89 13.32 -0.09 -12.61
N GLU A 90 12.14 -0.59 -12.96
CA GLU A 90 11.10 0.10 -13.75
C GLU A 90 10.13 0.91 -12.87
N GLY A 91 10.34 0.90 -11.54
CA GLY A 91 9.55 1.67 -10.59
C GLY A 91 8.28 0.96 -10.13
N ASP A 92 8.17 -0.36 -10.28
CA ASP A 92 7.02 -1.08 -9.73
C ASP A 92 7.23 -1.42 -8.26
N HIS A 93 6.29 -1.03 -7.40
CA HIS A 93 6.40 -1.20 -5.96
C HIS A 93 6.24 -2.69 -5.56
N PHE A 94 7.12 -3.16 -4.69
CA PHE A 94 7.09 -4.52 -4.15
C PHE A 94 6.35 -4.57 -2.81
N LEU A 95 5.28 -5.36 -2.73
CA LEU A 95 4.57 -5.61 -1.47
C LEU A 95 5.13 -6.85 -0.78
N PHE A 96 5.86 -6.63 0.31
CA PHE A 96 6.38 -7.72 1.15
C PHE A 96 5.27 -8.62 1.72
N SER A 97 4.08 -8.08 2.01
CA SER A 97 2.95 -8.90 2.49
C SER A 97 2.44 -9.90 1.45
N GLU A 98 2.63 -9.61 0.16
CA GLU A 98 2.17 -10.44 -0.96
C GLU A 98 3.30 -11.20 -1.64
N HIS A 99 4.55 -10.83 -1.37
CA HIS A 99 5.74 -11.28 -2.11
C HIS A 99 5.61 -11.07 -3.62
N LYS A 100 4.98 -9.96 -4.03
CA LYS A 100 4.67 -9.63 -5.42
C LYS A 100 4.81 -8.14 -5.68
N TYR A 101 5.05 -7.78 -6.93
CA TYR A 101 4.94 -6.40 -7.39
C TYR A 101 3.48 -5.99 -7.60
N ILE A 102 3.19 -4.69 -7.55
CA ILE A 102 1.83 -4.17 -7.75
C ILE A 102 1.27 -4.51 -9.13
N SER A 103 2.07 -4.52 -10.19
CA SER A 103 1.60 -4.93 -11.53
C SER A 103 1.06 -6.36 -11.61
N GLN A 104 1.35 -7.21 -10.61
CA GLN A 104 0.96 -8.62 -10.57
C GLN A 104 -0.31 -8.89 -9.73
N LEU A 105 -0.96 -7.83 -9.21
CA LEU A 105 -2.03 -7.90 -8.21
C LEU A 105 -3.35 -7.26 -8.69
#